data_AF-A0A7Y0XAX8-F1
#
_entry.id   AF-A0A7Y0XAX8-F1
#
_cell.length_a   1.000
_cell.length_b   1.000
_cell.length_c   1.000
_cell.angle_alpha   90.00
_cell.angle_beta   90.00
_cell.angle_gamma   90.00
#
_symmetry.space_group_name_H-M   'P 1'
#
loop_
_entity.id
_entity.type
_entity.pdbx_description
1 polymer ?
#
loop_
_entity_poly.entity_id
_entity_poly.type
_entity_poly.pdbx_seq_one_letter_code
_entity_poly.pdbx_strand_id
1 'polypeptide(L)'
;CLGDQGHPLQLYDAVVGGRSVATPGTVKLLWDTHQKYGKLEWKKIIQPVITLAEQGFEVSPRLASLIEKDTKRLSRFPATKAYFFNPDGSPKTEGTLLKNPEYAQTLTAIAEQGAKAFYQGDIATDIIKTVQNAPGNPGVLAQPDFDAFQIKQREPVCAAYQSYDICGMGPPSSGALTVGQILAITEQYDL
;
A
#
# COMPACT_ATOMS: atom_id res chain seq x y z
N CYS A 1 7.02 -10.49 16.03
CA CYS A 1 8.35 -9.83 16.13
C CYS A 1 8.76 -9.80 17.60
N LEU A 2 9.92 -10.38 17.92
CA LEU A 2 10.46 -10.32 19.29
C LEU A 2 11.24 -9.00 19.46
N GLY A 3 11.14 -8.41 20.64
CA GLY A 3 11.99 -7.31 21.08
C GLY A 3 13.34 -7.82 21.60
N ASP A 4 14.20 -6.90 22.04
CA ASP A 4 15.60 -7.18 22.41
C ASP A 4 15.74 -8.17 23.58
N GLN A 5 14.69 -8.31 24.39
CA GLN A 5 14.61 -9.24 25.53
C GLN A 5 13.92 -10.57 25.17
N GLY A 6 13.68 -10.85 23.88
CA GLY A 6 13.04 -12.07 23.42
C GLY A 6 11.52 -12.13 23.64
N HIS A 7 10.91 -11.08 24.19
CA HIS A 7 9.45 -10.99 24.36
C HIS A 7 8.77 -10.46 23.09
N PRO A 8 7.54 -10.91 22.77
CA PRO A 8 6.75 -10.33 21.70
C PRO A 8 6.52 -8.83 21.92
N LEU A 9 6.76 -8.03 20.89
CA LEU A 9 6.39 -6.61 20.90
C LEU A 9 4.86 -6.46 20.98
N GLN A 10 4.39 -5.40 21.64
CA GLN A 10 2.98 -4.99 21.55
C GLN A 10 2.62 -4.66 20.11
N LEU A 11 1.35 -4.87 19.74
CA LEU A 11 0.91 -4.80 18.33
C LEU A 11 1.35 -3.51 17.63
N TYR A 12 1.12 -2.34 18.23
CA TYR A 12 1.44 -1.07 17.57
C TYR A 12 2.91 -0.67 17.66
N ASP A 13 3.66 -1.26 18.59
CA ASP A 13 5.12 -1.12 18.62
C ASP A 13 5.77 -1.95 17.52
N ALA A 14 5.17 -3.11 17.18
CA ALA A 14 5.57 -3.93 16.05
C ALA A 14 5.14 -3.32 14.71
N VAL A 15 3.89 -2.84 14.60
CA VAL A 15 3.26 -2.40 13.33
C VAL A 15 3.76 -1.02 12.88
N VAL A 16 3.93 -0.07 13.80
CA VAL A 16 4.31 1.29 13.41
C VAL A 16 5.84 1.39 13.38
N GLY A 17 6.42 1.41 12.18
CA GLY A 17 7.85 1.55 11.95
C GLY A 17 8.33 0.80 10.70
N GLY A 18 9.64 0.86 10.44
CA GLY A 18 10.26 0.26 9.26
C GLY A 18 10.20 -1.27 9.25
N ARG A 19 10.21 -1.92 10.42
CA ARG A 19 10.20 -3.39 10.55
C ARG A 19 8.95 -4.07 10.00
N SER A 20 7.86 -3.31 9.82
CA SER A 20 6.61 -3.77 9.22
C SER A 20 6.51 -3.48 7.72
N VAL A 21 7.54 -2.90 7.11
CA VAL A 21 7.57 -2.59 5.68
C VAL A 21 8.22 -3.75 4.94
N ALA A 22 7.43 -4.43 4.10
CA ALA A 22 7.93 -5.37 3.09
C ALA A 22 8.21 -4.63 1.77
N THR A 23 8.91 -5.28 0.83
CA THR A 23 9.14 -4.72 -0.50
C THR A 23 7.81 -4.35 -1.16
N PRO A 24 7.54 -3.07 -1.46
CA PRO A 24 6.26 -2.66 -2.02
C PRO A 24 6.07 -3.26 -3.42
N GLY A 25 4.90 -3.85 -3.67
CA GLY A 25 4.62 -4.57 -4.93
C GLY A 25 3.72 -3.86 -5.93
N THR A 26 2.98 -2.83 -5.49
CA THR A 26 1.90 -2.21 -6.28
C THR A 26 2.39 -1.61 -7.59
N VAL A 27 3.52 -0.88 -7.57
CA VAL A 27 4.02 -0.20 -8.78
C VAL A 27 4.43 -1.24 -9.84
N LYS A 28 5.15 -2.29 -9.46
CA LYS A 28 5.53 -3.34 -10.40
C LYS A 28 4.31 -4.11 -10.91
N LEU A 29 3.33 -4.40 -10.06
CA LEU A 29 2.08 -5.04 -10.48
C LEU A 29 1.35 -4.22 -11.54
N LEU A 30 1.13 -2.93 -11.28
CA LEU A 30 0.43 -2.04 -12.20
C LEU A 30 1.19 -1.88 -13.51
N TRP A 31 2.51 -1.71 -13.44
CA TRP A 31 3.37 -1.61 -14.62
C TRP A 31 3.34 -2.91 -15.44
N ASP A 32 3.68 -4.06 -14.85
CA ASP A 32 3.75 -5.35 -15.56
C ASP A 32 2.38 -5.73 -16.15
N THR A 33 1.28 -5.43 -15.43
CA THR A 33 -0.10 -5.63 -15.94
C THR A 33 -0.39 -4.73 -17.13
N HIS A 34 0.00 -3.45 -17.05
CA HIS A 34 -0.18 -2.51 -18.15
C HIS A 34 0.66 -2.89 -19.36
N GLN A 35 1.90 -3.32 -19.18
CA GLN A 35 2.74 -3.79 -20.29
C GLN A 35 2.14 -5.01 -20.99
N LYS A 36 1.45 -5.88 -20.25
CA LYS A 36 0.86 -7.11 -20.80
C LYS A 36 -0.52 -6.93 -21.42
N TYR A 37 -1.37 -6.09 -20.81
CA TYR A 37 -2.80 -5.99 -21.15
C TYR A 37 -3.27 -4.56 -21.44
N GLY A 38 -2.43 -3.56 -21.20
CA GLY A 38 -2.76 -2.15 -21.37
C GLY A 38 -2.93 -1.77 -22.83
N LYS A 39 -3.91 -0.90 -23.11
CA LYS A 39 -4.20 -0.37 -24.46
C LYS A 39 -3.93 1.13 -24.59
N LEU A 40 -4.01 1.85 -23.48
CA LEU A 40 -3.76 3.29 -23.42
C LEU A 40 -2.30 3.54 -23.04
N GLU A 41 -1.73 4.67 -23.45
CA GLU A 41 -0.38 5.06 -23.04
C GLU A 41 -0.28 5.19 -21.51
N TRP A 42 0.75 4.59 -20.91
CA TRP A 42 0.99 4.57 -19.47
C TRP A 42 0.94 5.97 -18.83
N LYS A 43 1.67 6.92 -19.41
CA LYS A 43 1.75 8.31 -18.93
C LYS A 43 0.38 8.98 -18.90
N LYS A 44 -0.48 8.72 -19.90
CA LYS A 44 -1.84 9.28 -19.96
C LYS A 44 -2.76 8.76 -18.85
N ILE A 45 -2.55 7.52 -18.39
CA ILE A 45 -3.34 6.94 -17.29
C ILE A 45 -2.94 7.55 -15.95
N ILE A 46 -1.66 7.85 -15.75
CA ILE A 46 -1.15 8.38 -14.47
C ILE A 46 -1.34 9.89 -14.35
N GLN A 47 -1.33 10.62 -15.46
CA GLN A 47 -1.39 12.08 -15.47
C GLN A 47 -2.52 12.68 -14.59
N PRO A 48 -3.77 12.16 -14.59
CA PRO A 48 -4.82 12.68 -13.71
C PRO A 48 -4.49 12.57 -12.23
N VAL A 49 -3.77 11.52 -11.82
CA VAL A 49 -3.38 11.28 -10.42
C VAL A 49 -2.21 12.18 -10.01
N ILE A 50 -1.28 12.48 -10.93
CA ILE A 50 -0.25 13.50 -10.73
C ILE A 50 -0.93 14.85 -10.47
N THR A 51 -1.83 15.26 -11.36
CA THR A 51 -2.56 16.53 -11.23
C THR A 51 -3.36 16.60 -9.93
N LEU A 52 -4.03 15.50 -9.53
CA LEU A 52 -4.75 15.45 -8.26
C LEU A 52 -3.82 15.59 -7.05
N ALA A 53 -2.63 14.98 -7.09
CA ALA A 53 -1.65 15.12 -6.01
C ALA A 53 -1.09 16.54 -5.92
N GLU A 54 -0.86 17.21 -7.05
CA GLU A 54 -0.36 18.60 -7.12
C GLU A 54 -1.41 19.63 -6.70
N GLN A 55 -2.61 19.53 -7.27
CA GLN A 55 -3.70 20.49 -7.05
C GLN A 55 -4.44 20.23 -5.74
N GLY A 56 -4.42 18.97 -5.28
CA GLY A 56 -5.05 18.50 -4.07
C GLY A 56 -6.52 18.11 -4.25
N PHE A 57 -7.07 17.59 -3.17
CA PHE A 57 -8.49 17.24 -3.05
C PHE A 57 -9.02 17.64 -1.68
N GLU A 58 -10.34 17.82 -1.57
CA GLU A 58 -10.97 18.10 -0.29
C GLU A 58 -11.04 16.84 0.57
N VAL A 59 -10.59 16.96 1.82
CA VAL A 59 -10.68 15.88 2.82
C VAL A 59 -12.15 15.53 3.03
N SER A 60 -12.52 14.28 2.78
CA SER A 60 -13.88 13.78 3.00
C SER A 60 -14.18 13.55 4.49
N PRO A 61 -15.46 13.48 4.90
CA PRO A 61 -15.81 13.18 6.29
C PRO A 61 -15.19 11.88 6.79
N ARG A 62 -15.10 10.86 5.93
CA ARG A 62 -14.47 9.58 6.27
C ARG A 62 -12.97 9.74 6.52
N LEU A 63 -12.27 10.47 5.65
CA LEU A 63 -10.82 10.69 5.82
C LEU A 63 -10.52 11.52 7.07
N ALA A 64 -11.28 12.59 7.33
CA ALA A 64 -11.15 13.37 8.56
C ALA A 64 -11.29 12.50 9.81
N SER A 65 -12.31 11.63 9.85
CA SER A 65 -12.51 10.69 10.96
C SER A 65 -11.35 9.70 11.12
N LEU A 66 -10.73 9.27 10.02
CA LEU A 66 -9.56 8.36 10.07
C LEU A 66 -8.32 9.08 10.60
N ILE A 67 -8.07 10.32 10.18
CA ILE A 67 -6.95 11.14 10.65
C ILE A 67 -7.08 11.37 12.17
N GLU A 68 -8.26 11.82 12.61
CA GLU A 68 -8.54 12.07 14.03
C GLU A 68 -8.31 10.81 14.88
N LYS A 69 -8.91 9.67 14.48
CA LYS A 69 -8.80 8.40 15.20
C LYS A 69 -7.38 7.86 15.27
N ASP A 70 -6.55 8.16 14.28
CA ASP A 70 -5.18 7.66 14.21
C ASP A 70 -4.13 8.70 14.61
N THR A 71 -4.55 9.74 15.34
CA THR A 71 -3.71 10.89 15.70
C THR A 71 -2.34 10.48 16.22
N LYS A 72 -2.31 9.58 17.21
CA LYS A 72 -1.08 9.12 17.88
C LYS A 72 -0.09 8.45 16.91
N ARG A 73 -0.57 7.73 15.89
CA ARG A 73 0.28 6.97 14.97
C ARG A 73 0.75 7.85 13.82
N LEU A 74 -0.16 8.63 13.24
CA LEU A 74 0.16 9.56 12.15
C LEU A 74 1.10 10.69 12.62
N SER A 75 1.02 11.10 13.89
CA SER A 75 1.90 12.12 14.45
C SER A 75 3.27 11.59 14.88
N ARG A 76 3.54 10.28 14.78
CA ARG A 76 4.79 9.66 15.27
C ARG A 76 6.01 10.09 14.47
N PHE A 77 5.86 10.25 13.15
CA PHE A 77 6.95 10.65 12.28
C PHE A 77 6.69 12.06 11.72
N PRO A 78 7.71 12.95 11.66
CA PRO A 78 7.53 14.33 11.22
C PRO A 78 6.89 14.47 9.84
N ALA A 79 7.30 13.65 8.85
CA ALA A 79 6.78 13.71 7.49
C ALA A 79 5.28 13.39 7.43
N THR A 80 4.85 12.31 8.09
CA THR A 80 3.44 11.93 8.18
C THR A 80 2.61 12.94 8.95
N LYS A 81 3.18 13.52 10.03
CA LYS A 81 2.53 14.58 10.80
C LYS A 81 2.33 15.85 9.94
N ALA A 82 3.35 16.27 9.21
CA ALA A 82 3.26 17.44 8.33
C ALA A 82 2.18 17.28 7.25
N TYR A 83 1.94 16.04 6.79
CA TYR A 83 0.94 15.76 5.78
C TYR A 83 -0.50 15.77 6.31
N PHE A 84 -0.75 15.16 7.47
CA PHE A 84 -2.12 14.96 7.97
C PHE A 84 -2.58 15.96 9.05
N PHE A 85 -1.69 16.81 9.57
CA PHE A 85 -2.01 17.76 10.63
C PHE A 85 -1.74 19.20 10.20
N ASN A 86 -2.35 20.13 10.92
CA ASN A 86 -2.09 21.55 10.79
C ASN A 86 -0.84 21.96 11.59
N PRO A 87 -0.27 23.15 11.34
CA PRO A 87 0.93 23.62 12.06
C PRO A 87 0.74 23.70 13.59
N ASP A 88 -0.48 23.92 14.07
CA ASP A 88 -0.83 23.92 15.50
C ASP A 88 -0.90 22.50 16.11
N GLY A 89 -0.74 21.46 15.30
CA GLY A 89 -0.81 20.06 15.70
C GLY A 89 -2.21 19.45 15.67
N SER A 90 -3.24 20.20 15.30
CA SER A 90 -4.60 19.66 15.12
C SER A 90 -4.71 18.79 13.86
N PRO A 91 -5.52 17.71 13.87
CA PRO A 91 -5.75 16.90 12.67
C PRO A 91 -6.48 17.71 11.61
N LYS A 92 -6.16 17.49 10.33
CA LYS A 92 -6.91 18.10 9.21
C LYS A 92 -8.35 17.60 9.20
N THR A 93 -9.29 18.54 9.08
CA THR A 93 -10.74 18.27 9.11
C THR A 93 -11.33 18.16 7.72
N GLU A 94 -12.60 17.76 7.65
CA GLU A 94 -13.38 17.75 6.42
C GLU A 94 -13.33 19.11 5.70
N GLY A 95 -13.33 19.07 4.35
CA GLY A 95 -13.24 20.26 3.49
C GLY A 95 -11.85 20.87 3.39
N THR A 96 -10.87 20.42 4.20
CA THR A 96 -9.48 20.87 4.06
C THR A 96 -8.93 20.46 2.70
N LEU A 97 -8.37 21.41 1.95
CA LEU A 97 -7.66 21.09 0.71
C LEU A 97 -6.31 20.42 1.03
N LEU A 98 -6.19 19.13 0.73
CA LEU A 98 -4.99 18.33 0.97
C LEU A 98 -4.19 18.14 -0.32
N LYS A 99 -2.95 18.64 -0.33
CA LYS A 99 -2.01 18.55 -1.47
C LYS A 99 -0.80 17.71 -1.11
N ASN A 100 -0.25 16.98 -2.08
CA ASN A 100 0.96 16.18 -1.93
C ASN A 100 1.91 16.36 -3.13
N PRO A 101 2.60 17.51 -3.24
CA PRO A 101 3.51 17.77 -4.36
C PRO A 101 4.71 16.81 -4.42
N GLU A 102 5.20 16.32 -3.27
CA GLU A 102 6.28 15.31 -3.21
C GLU A 102 5.81 13.96 -3.81
N TYR A 103 4.58 13.55 -3.50
CA TYR A 103 3.98 12.39 -4.13
C TYR A 103 3.73 12.58 -5.62
N ALA A 104 3.36 13.79 -6.06
CA ALA A 104 3.25 14.10 -7.48
C ALA A 104 4.57 13.95 -8.24
N GLN A 105 5.70 14.33 -7.63
CA GLN A 105 7.03 14.09 -8.21
C GLN A 105 7.34 12.60 -8.31
N THR A 106 7.01 11.82 -7.27
CA THR A 106 7.13 10.36 -7.28
C THR A 106 6.32 9.75 -8.42
N LEU A 107 5.06 10.17 -8.59
CA LEU A 107 4.18 9.71 -9.66
C LEU A 107 4.68 10.13 -11.04
N THR A 108 5.26 11.33 -11.17
CA THR A 108 5.87 11.81 -12.40
C THR A 108 7.04 10.92 -12.82
N ALA A 109 7.94 10.59 -11.90
CA ALA A 109 9.05 9.67 -12.18
C ALA A 109 8.55 8.29 -12.63
N ILE A 110 7.50 7.77 -11.98
CA ILE A 110 6.86 6.50 -12.37
C ILE A 110 6.19 6.59 -13.75
N ALA A 111 5.56 7.72 -14.08
CA ALA A 111 4.92 7.94 -15.37
C ALA A 111 5.93 7.99 -16.53
N GLU A 112 7.15 8.47 -16.26
CA GLU A 112 8.20 8.64 -17.27
C GLU A 112 9.10 7.41 -17.43
N GLN A 113 9.42 6.74 -16.32
CA GLN A 113 10.42 5.67 -16.30
C GLN A 113 9.80 4.30 -15.96
N GLY A 114 8.49 4.24 -15.76
CA GLY A 114 7.77 3.02 -15.40
C GLY A 114 8.16 2.51 -14.01
N ALA A 115 8.08 1.19 -13.81
CA ALA A 115 8.46 0.60 -12.53
C ALA A 115 9.92 0.87 -12.15
N LYS A 116 10.82 1.04 -13.12
CA LYS A 116 12.25 1.25 -12.85
C LYS A 116 12.50 2.41 -11.89
N ALA A 117 11.80 3.54 -12.05
CA ALA A 117 11.93 4.69 -11.15
C ALA A 117 11.67 4.36 -9.68
N PHE A 118 10.77 3.41 -9.39
CA PHE A 118 10.41 3.05 -8.02
C PHE A 118 11.37 2.03 -7.40
N TYR A 119 11.87 1.08 -8.20
CA TYR A 119 12.72 -0.01 -7.72
C TYR A 119 14.21 0.28 -7.83
N GLN A 120 14.60 1.31 -8.57
CA GLN A 120 15.98 1.70 -8.82
C GLN A 120 16.14 3.22 -8.69
N GLY A 121 17.24 3.69 -8.10
CA GLY A 121 17.55 5.12 -7.97
C GLY A 121 17.01 5.75 -6.68
N ASP A 122 16.65 7.03 -6.78
CA ASP A 122 16.41 7.89 -5.61
C ASP A 122 15.21 7.44 -4.78
N ILE A 123 14.08 7.05 -5.42
CA ILE A 123 12.89 6.58 -4.70
C ILE A 123 13.20 5.31 -3.88
N ALA A 124 13.91 4.35 -4.47
CA ALA A 124 14.31 3.13 -3.75
C ALA A 124 15.26 3.47 -2.59
N THR A 125 16.22 4.36 -2.83
CA THR A 125 17.18 4.83 -1.83
C THR A 125 16.48 5.52 -0.66
N ASP A 126 15.52 6.39 -0.94
CA ASP A 126 14.73 7.09 0.08
C ASP A 126 13.88 6.13 0.89
N ILE A 127 13.20 5.17 0.26
CA ILE A 127 12.42 4.15 0.97
C ILE A 127 13.34 3.34 1.90
N ILE A 128 14.46 2.82 1.38
CA ILE A 128 15.41 2.02 2.15
C ILE A 128 15.94 2.83 3.35
N LYS A 129 16.35 4.08 3.11
CA LYS A 129 16.85 4.97 4.16
C LYS A 129 15.78 5.23 5.21
N THR A 130 14.54 5.52 4.82
CA THR A 130 13.44 5.76 5.77
C THR A 130 13.12 4.50 6.58
N VAL A 131 13.09 3.33 5.95
CA VAL A 131 12.80 2.05 6.62
C VAL A 131 13.90 1.68 7.62
N GLN A 132 15.16 1.75 7.22
CA GLN A 132 16.30 1.38 8.06
C GLN A 132 16.51 2.36 9.22
N ASN A 133 16.17 3.64 9.04
CA ASN A 133 16.38 4.67 10.06
C ASN A 133 15.09 5.03 10.83
N ALA A 134 14.02 4.27 10.70
CA ALA A 134 12.75 4.54 11.38
C ALA A 134 12.91 4.51 12.92
N PRO A 135 12.68 5.63 13.63
CA PRO A 135 12.87 5.68 15.08
C PRO A 135 12.04 4.66 15.87
N GLY A 136 12.72 3.91 16.72
CA GLY A 136 12.13 2.93 17.65
C GLY A 136 11.74 1.58 17.04
N ASN A 137 11.74 1.42 15.72
CA ASN A 137 11.43 0.13 15.08
C ASN A 137 12.00 0.07 13.64
N PRO A 138 13.34 0.08 13.48
CA PRO A 138 13.99 0.06 12.17
C PRO A 138 13.75 -1.27 11.45
N GLY A 139 13.60 -1.19 10.13
CA GLY A 139 13.47 -2.36 9.25
C GLY A 139 14.80 -2.79 8.63
N VAL A 140 14.75 -3.88 7.87
CA VAL A 140 15.93 -4.49 7.22
C VAL A 140 15.85 -4.47 5.69
N LEU A 141 14.85 -3.78 5.14
CA LEU A 141 14.65 -3.65 3.70
C LEU A 141 15.91 -3.04 3.05
N ALA A 142 16.38 -3.65 1.97
CA ALA A 142 17.59 -3.26 1.27
C ALA A 142 17.44 -3.39 -0.25
N GLN A 143 18.39 -2.83 -1.01
CA GLN A 143 18.35 -2.86 -2.48
C GLN A 143 18.20 -4.29 -3.06
N PRO A 144 18.85 -5.34 -2.52
CA PRO A 144 18.63 -6.70 -3.00
C PRO A 144 17.16 -7.17 -2.91
N ASP A 145 16.40 -6.69 -1.94
CA ASP A 145 14.97 -7.03 -1.82
C ASP A 145 14.14 -6.40 -2.94
N PHE A 146 14.51 -5.20 -3.40
CA PHE A 146 13.89 -4.54 -4.54
C PHE A 146 14.31 -5.22 -5.86
N ASP A 147 15.59 -5.55 -6.00
CA ASP A 147 16.14 -6.18 -7.20
C ASP A 147 15.56 -7.59 -7.42
N ALA A 148 15.35 -8.34 -6.34
CA ALA A 148 14.78 -9.69 -6.38
C ALA A 148 13.24 -9.70 -6.49
N PHE A 149 12.57 -8.55 -6.35
CA PHE A 149 11.12 -8.50 -6.33
C PHE A 149 10.52 -8.81 -7.70
N GLN A 150 9.58 -9.76 -7.72
CA GLN A 150 8.91 -10.21 -8.94
C GLN A 150 7.42 -10.42 -8.72
N ILE A 151 6.64 -10.09 -9.75
CA ILE A 151 5.22 -10.40 -9.79
C ILE A 151 5.06 -11.87 -10.22
N LYS A 152 4.26 -12.61 -9.46
CA LYS A 152 3.91 -13.99 -9.79
C LYS A 152 2.47 -14.03 -10.26
N GLN A 153 2.27 -14.27 -11.56
CA GLN A 153 0.96 -14.59 -12.09
C GLN A 153 0.57 -15.99 -11.64
N ARG A 154 -0.68 -16.17 -11.20
CA ARG A 154 -1.21 -17.42 -10.68
C ARG A 154 -2.61 -17.62 -11.25
N GLU A 155 -2.96 -18.88 -11.47
CA GLU A 155 -4.34 -19.22 -11.80
C GLU A 155 -5.27 -18.91 -10.63
N PRO A 156 -6.51 -18.47 -10.91
CA PRO A 156 -7.50 -18.28 -9.87
C PRO A 156 -7.85 -19.63 -9.21
N VAL A 157 -8.27 -19.56 -7.95
CA VAL A 157 -8.90 -20.70 -7.29
C VAL A 157 -10.39 -20.57 -7.50
N CYS A 158 -11.00 -21.60 -8.08
CA CYS A 158 -12.43 -21.67 -8.35
C CYS A 158 -13.06 -22.83 -7.59
N ALA A 159 -14.27 -22.62 -7.10
CA ALA A 159 -15.13 -23.65 -6.55
C ALA A 159 -16.51 -23.57 -7.21
N ALA A 160 -17.07 -24.72 -7.57
CA ALA A 160 -18.44 -24.79 -8.01
C ALA A 160 -19.37 -24.54 -6.81
N TYR A 161 -20.45 -23.80 -7.03
CA TYR A 161 -21.53 -23.60 -6.07
C TYR A 161 -22.85 -23.49 -6.84
N GLN A 162 -23.74 -24.48 -6.64
CA GLN A 162 -24.95 -24.64 -7.45
C GLN A 162 -24.65 -24.66 -8.96
N SER A 163 -25.10 -23.64 -9.70
CA SER A 163 -24.92 -23.51 -11.16
C SER A 163 -23.79 -22.56 -11.55
N TYR A 164 -22.99 -22.07 -10.58
CA TYR A 164 -21.95 -21.07 -10.81
C TYR A 164 -20.55 -21.58 -10.44
N ASP A 165 -19.54 -21.08 -11.16
CA ASP A 165 -18.15 -21.15 -10.74
C ASP A 165 -17.78 -19.87 -9.99
N ILE A 166 -17.41 -20.00 -8.71
CA ILE A 166 -16.97 -18.89 -7.86
C ILE A 166 -15.45 -18.88 -7.83
N CYS A 167 -14.86 -17.97 -8.58
CA CYS A 167 -13.41 -17.81 -8.71
C CYS A 167 -12.88 -16.61 -7.91
N GLY A 168 -11.70 -16.76 -7.32
CA GLY A 168 -11.01 -15.67 -6.64
C GLY A 168 -9.51 -15.90 -6.48
N MET A 169 -8.89 -15.06 -5.66
CA MET A 169 -7.45 -15.11 -5.41
C MET A 169 -7.06 -16.33 -4.57
N GLY A 170 -6.23 -17.20 -5.13
CA GLY A 170 -5.57 -18.29 -4.41
C GLY A 170 -4.37 -17.84 -3.55
N PRO A 171 -3.60 -18.79 -2.99
CA PRO A 171 -2.40 -18.50 -2.21
C PRO A 171 -1.46 -17.51 -2.95
N PRO A 172 -0.95 -16.46 -2.28
CA PRO A 172 -0.85 -16.29 -0.83
C PRO A 172 -2.11 -15.73 -0.12
N SER A 173 -3.20 -15.46 -0.84
CA SER A 173 -4.47 -15.13 -0.21
C SER A 173 -5.20 -16.40 0.23
N SER A 174 -5.86 -16.36 1.39
CA SER A 174 -6.76 -17.44 1.84
C SER A 174 -8.20 -17.24 1.39
N GLY A 175 -8.55 -16.05 0.86
CA GLY A 175 -9.94 -15.64 0.67
C GLY A 175 -10.78 -16.60 -0.18
N ALA A 176 -10.33 -16.93 -1.38
CA ALA A 176 -11.11 -17.81 -2.27
C ALA A 176 -11.22 -19.24 -1.73
N LEU A 177 -10.18 -19.75 -1.07
CA LEU A 177 -10.20 -21.05 -0.42
C LEU A 177 -11.20 -21.09 0.73
N THR A 178 -11.17 -20.11 1.62
CA THR A 178 -12.08 -20.04 2.77
C THR A 178 -13.53 -19.85 2.31
N VAL A 179 -13.78 -18.97 1.33
CA VAL A 179 -15.12 -18.79 0.78
C VAL A 179 -15.60 -20.07 0.10
N GLY A 180 -14.78 -20.71 -0.74
CA GLY A 180 -15.13 -21.98 -1.38
C GLY A 180 -15.44 -23.09 -0.38
N GLN A 181 -14.68 -23.19 0.71
CA GLN A 181 -14.95 -24.13 1.80
C GLN A 181 -16.28 -23.86 2.50
N ILE A 182 -16.58 -22.59 2.81
CA ILE A 182 -17.86 -22.20 3.41
C ILE A 182 -19.00 -22.56 2.46
N LEU A 183 -18.90 -22.19 1.18
CA LEU A 183 -19.92 -22.48 0.17
C LEU A 183 -20.19 -23.98 0.06
N ALA A 184 -19.15 -24.81 -0.01
CA ALA A 184 -19.28 -26.27 -0.08
C ALA A 184 -19.95 -26.87 1.17
N ILE A 185 -19.73 -26.31 2.35
CA ILE A 185 -20.41 -26.74 3.59
C ILE A 185 -21.89 -26.31 3.54
N THR A 186 -22.15 -25.09 3.12
CA THR A 186 -23.52 -24.53 3.08
C THR A 186 -24.40 -25.15 1.98
N GLU A 187 -23.79 -25.70 0.92
CA GLU A 187 -24.52 -26.32 -0.20
C GLU A 187 -25.35 -27.55 0.23
N GLN A 188 -25.06 -28.13 1.39
CA GLN A 188 -25.84 -29.24 1.95
C GLN A 188 -27.19 -28.80 2.53
N TYR A 189 -27.44 -27.50 2.63
CA TYR A 189 -28.65 -26.91 3.23
C TYR A 189 -29.45 -26.15 2.18
N ASP A 190 -30.77 -26.22 2.26
CA ASP A 190 -31.69 -25.40 1.47
C ASP A 190 -31.77 -24.00 2.12
N LEU A 191 -31.06 -23.03 1.53
CA LEU A 191 -30.89 -21.65 2.01
C LEU A 191 -31.59 -20.63 1.11
#